data_AF-A0A2E4DEU0-F1
#
_entry.id   AF-A0A2E4DEU0-F1
#
_cell.length_a   1.000
_cell.length_b   1.000
_cell.length_c   1.000
_cell.angle_alpha   90.00
_cell.angle_beta   90.00
_cell.angle_gamma   90.00
#
_symmetry.space_group_name_H-M   'P 1'
#
loop_
_entity.id
_entity.type
_entity.pdbx_description
1 polymer ?
#
loop_
_entity_poly.entity_id
_entity_poly.type
_entity_poly.pdbx_seq_one_letter_code
_entity_poly.pdbx_strand_id
1 'polypeptide(L)'
;MESIQLLNTAIIKSKEKKINNSYEERLTKINNSPAIEAINKSVSILAESQNISRDQAALQVIEAIRELDNIWSDYVTMEGIDRLKAMLQGDFNH
;
A
#
# COMPACT_ATOMS: atom_id res chain seq x y z
N MET A 1 -40.12 -1.86 21.00
CA MET A 1 -39.47 -1.04 19.95
C MET A 1 -38.07 -0.62 20.38
N GLU A 2 -37.92 -0.13 21.62
CA GLU A 2 -36.64 0.25 22.27
C GLU A 2 -35.58 -0.87 22.34
N SER A 3 -35.99 -2.12 22.63
CA SER A 3 -35.08 -3.28 22.72
C SER A 3 -34.43 -3.68 21.38
N ILE A 4 -35.16 -3.52 20.26
CA ILE A 4 -34.65 -3.83 18.91
C ILE A 4 -33.63 -2.77 18.47
N GLN A 5 -33.88 -1.51 18.82
CA GLN A 5 -32.98 -0.39 18.49
C GLN A 5 -31.66 -0.47 19.26
N LEU A 6 -31.71 -0.90 20.52
CA LEU A 6 -30.54 -1.13 21.36
C LEU A 6 -29.70 -2.32 20.84
N LEU A 7 -30.35 -3.40 20.42
CA LEU A 7 -29.69 -4.55 19.81
C LEU A 7 -29.02 -4.20 18.47
N ASN A 8 -29.71 -3.46 17.60
CA ASN A 8 -29.16 -3.00 16.33
C ASN A 8 -27.95 -2.09 16.52
N THR A 9 -28.01 -1.19 17.51
CA THR A 9 -26.88 -0.31 17.87
C THR A 9 -25.69 -1.12 18.37
N ALA A 10 -25.92 -2.17 19.18
CA ALA A 10 -24.86 -3.07 19.63
C ALA A 10 -24.24 -3.88 18.47
N ILE A 11 -25.06 -4.32 17.50
CA ILE A 11 -24.59 -5.03 16.30
C ILE A 11 -23.72 -4.11 15.44
N ILE A 12 -24.14 -2.87 15.20
CA ILE A 12 -23.36 -1.89 14.42
C ILE A 12 -22.05 -1.57 15.11
N LYS A 13 -22.07 -1.22 16.41
CA LYS A 13 -20.86 -0.94 17.19
C LYS A 13 -19.90 -2.13 17.29
N SER A 14 -20.41 -3.36 17.36
CA SER A 14 -19.57 -4.56 17.38
C SER A 14 -18.91 -4.85 16.02
N LYS A 15 -19.60 -4.53 14.91
CA LYS A 15 -19.01 -4.58 13.56
C LYS A 15 -17.97 -3.48 13.35
N GLU A 16 -18.22 -2.25 13.81
CA GLU A 16 -17.22 -1.16 13.79
C GLU A 16 -15.96 -1.51 14.59
N LYS A 17 -16.11 -2.07 15.80
CA LYS A 17 -14.97 -2.60 16.58
C LYS A 17 -14.21 -3.70 15.85
N LYS A 18 -14.90 -4.62 15.18
CA LYS A 18 -14.24 -5.66 14.36
C LYS A 18 -13.48 -5.06 13.16
N ILE A 19 -14.02 -4.01 12.54
CA ILE A 19 -13.37 -3.28 11.45
C ILE A 19 -12.11 -2.57 11.96
N ASN A 20 -12.17 -1.89 13.11
CA ASN A 20 -11.00 -1.26 13.74
C ASN A 20 -9.92 -2.28 14.09
N ASN A 21 -10.31 -3.40 14.71
CA ASN A 21 -9.37 -4.49 15.00
C ASN A 21 -8.75 -5.06 13.72
N SER A 22 -9.49 -5.11 12.60
CA SER A 22 -8.96 -5.59 11.32
C SER A 22 -7.87 -4.69 10.75
N TYR A 23 -7.98 -3.37 10.89
CA TYR A 23 -6.93 -2.45 10.41
C TYR A 23 -5.68 -2.54 11.28
N GLU A 24 -5.83 -2.52 12.60
CA GLU A 24 -4.72 -2.68 13.54
C GLU A 24 -4.02 -4.03 13.33
N GLU A 25 -4.79 -5.11 13.22
CA GLU A 25 -4.25 -6.46 12.97
C GLU A 25 -3.49 -6.54 11.65
N ARG A 26 -4.02 -5.94 10.57
CA ARG A 26 -3.34 -5.88 9.28
C ARG A 26 -2.04 -5.07 9.36
N LEU A 27 -2.06 -3.93 10.07
CA LEU A 27 -0.88 -3.09 10.27
C LEU A 27 0.19 -3.81 11.10
N THR A 28 -0.21 -4.43 12.21
CA THR A 28 0.68 -5.25 13.04
C THR A 28 1.27 -6.41 12.24
N LYS A 29 0.45 -7.10 11.45
CA LYS A 29 0.90 -8.22 10.63
C LYS A 29 1.94 -7.79 9.59
N ILE A 30 1.73 -6.68 8.89
CA ILE A 30 2.69 -6.21 7.89
C ILE A 30 3.97 -5.67 8.54
N ASN A 31 3.88 -4.89 9.62
CA ASN A 31 5.04 -4.35 10.35
C ASN A 31 5.94 -5.45 10.92
N ASN A 32 5.34 -6.59 11.31
CA ASN A 32 6.07 -7.75 11.83
C ASN A 32 6.44 -8.76 10.73
N SER A 33 6.28 -8.41 9.44
CA SER A 33 6.64 -9.31 8.35
C SER A 33 8.15 -9.36 8.12
N PRO A 34 8.70 -10.48 7.63
CA PRO A 34 10.11 -10.58 7.25
C PRO A 34 10.54 -9.55 6.19
N ALA A 35 9.60 -9.10 5.34
CA ALA A 35 9.85 -8.07 4.34
C ALA A 35 10.14 -6.71 4.98
N ILE A 36 9.36 -6.30 5.99
CA ILE A 36 9.62 -5.08 6.75
C ILE A 36 10.93 -5.19 7.55
N GLU A 37 11.25 -6.36 8.09
CA GLU A 37 12.55 -6.58 8.74
C GLU A 37 13.73 -6.38 7.77
N ALA A 38 13.63 -6.92 6.55
CA ALA A 38 14.64 -6.72 5.52
C ALA A 38 14.77 -5.23 5.14
N ILE A 39 13.65 -4.53 4.98
CA ILE A 39 13.64 -3.08 4.71
C ILE A 39 14.33 -2.32 5.85
N ASN A 40 14.05 -2.64 7.10
CA ASN A 40 14.72 -2.00 8.26
C ASN A 40 16.23 -2.22 8.28
N LYS A 41 16.71 -3.40 7.85
CA LYS A 41 18.14 -3.67 7.67
C LYS A 41 18.73 -2.79 6.55
N SER A 42 18.04 -2.70 5.42
CA SER A 42 18.44 -1.82 4.31
C SER A 42 18.48 -0.34 4.71
N VAL A 43 17.55 0.12 5.55
CA VAL A 43 17.57 1.49 6.12
C VAL A 43 18.85 1.72 6.94
N SER A 44 19.27 0.74 7.75
CA SER A 44 20.51 0.86 8.54
C SER A 44 21.74 0.91 7.64
N ILE A 45 21.80 0.04 6.63
CA ILE A 45 22.89 0.03 5.63
C ILE A 45 22.94 1.37 4.90
N LEU A 46 21.79 1.91 4.50
CA LEU A 46 21.71 3.18 3.79
C LEU A 46 22.19 4.35 4.67
N ALA A 47 21.73 4.39 5.92
CA ALA A 47 22.13 5.40 6.90
C ALA A 47 23.65 5.42 7.10
N GLU A 48 24.27 4.24 7.25
CA GLU A 48 25.72 4.09 7.35
C GLU A 48 26.43 4.52 6.06
N SER A 49 25.94 4.08 4.90
CA SER A 49 26.57 4.35 3.60
C SER A 49 26.58 5.85 3.23
N GLN A 50 25.54 6.59 3.62
CA GLN A 50 25.40 8.01 3.33
C GLN A 50 25.82 8.91 4.50
N ASN A 51 26.19 8.32 5.64
CA ASN A 51 26.47 9.05 6.88
C ASN A 51 25.33 10.00 7.29
N ILE A 52 24.10 9.49 7.28
CA ILE A 52 22.87 10.22 7.66
C ILE A 52 22.17 9.54 8.83
N SER A 53 21.19 10.22 9.43
CA SER A 53 20.36 9.59 10.47
C SER A 53 19.49 8.46 9.91
N ARG A 54 19.15 7.49 10.76
CA ARG A 54 18.22 6.40 10.40
C ARG A 54 16.86 6.93 9.97
N ASP A 55 16.37 8.01 10.57
CA ASP A 55 15.10 8.62 10.20
C ASP A 55 15.14 9.20 8.78
N GLN A 56 16.25 9.86 8.42
CA GLN A 56 16.45 10.36 7.05
C GLN A 56 16.57 9.21 6.03
N ALA A 57 17.30 8.14 6.38
CA ALA A 57 17.41 6.97 5.51
C ALA A 57 16.06 6.25 5.33
N ALA A 58 15.27 6.13 6.39
CA ALA A 58 13.93 5.54 6.33
C ALA A 58 13.01 6.36 5.40
N LEU A 59 13.05 7.68 5.51
CA LEU A 59 12.29 8.57 4.63
C LEU A 59 12.68 8.35 3.16
N GLN A 60 13.98 8.37 2.84
CA GLN A 60 14.46 8.13 1.47
C GLN A 60 14.01 6.78 0.90
N VAL A 61 14.10 5.71 1.69
CA VAL A 61 13.69 4.36 1.24
C VAL A 61 12.19 4.32 0.92
N ILE A 62 11.36 4.91 1.78
CA ILE A 62 9.90 4.92 1.57
C ILE A 62 9.51 5.81 0.39
N GLU A 63 10.17 6.95 0.22
CA GLU A 63 9.96 7.83 -0.94
C GLU A 63 10.31 7.12 -2.24
N ALA A 64 11.47 6.46 -2.31
CA ALA A 64 11.88 5.70 -3.49
C ALA A 64 10.90 4.56 -3.85
N ILE A 65 10.39 3.83 -2.86
CA ILE A 65 9.40 2.76 -3.09
C ILE A 65 8.08 3.32 -3.63
N ARG A 66 7.61 4.46 -3.09
CA ARG A 66 6.38 5.11 -3.54
C ARG A 66 6.52 5.67 -4.96
N GLU A 67 7.66 6.31 -5.24
CA GLU A 67 7.97 6.82 -6.57
C GLU A 67 8.02 5.67 -7.58
N LEU A 68 8.65 4.54 -7.23
CA LEU A 68 8.67 3.35 -8.06
C LEU A 68 7.26 2.83 -8.38
N ASP A 69 6.38 2.73 -7.37
CA ASP A 69 4.99 2.27 -7.56
C ASP A 69 4.17 3.21 -8.47
N ASN A 70 4.38 4.52 -8.34
CA ASN A 70 3.77 5.53 -9.21
C ASN A 70 4.27 5.39 -10.65
N ILE A 71 5.58 5.29 -10.87
CA ILE A 71 6.17 5.12 -12.20
C ILE A 71 5.63 3.85 -12.87
N TRP A 72 5.52 2.75 -12.13
CA TRP A 72 4.93 1.51 -12.65
C TRP A 72 3.46 1.67 -13.02
N SER A 73 2.68 2.39 -12.21
CA SER A 73 1.27 2.66 -12.49
C SER A 73 1.10 3.48 -13.77
N ASP A 74 1.93 4.51 -13.95
CA ASP A 74 1.94 5.34 -15.17
C ASP A 74 2.36 4.52 -16.39
N TYR A 75 3.40 3.70 -16.25
CA TYR A 75 3.90 2.83 -17.31
C TYR A 75 2.82 1.83 -17.77
N VAL A 76 2.19 1.10 -16.86
CA VAL A 76 1.11 0.14 -17.18
C VAL A 76 -0.08 0.85 -17.82
N THR A 77 -0.41 2.06 -17.36
CA THR A 77 -1.48 2.87 -17.95
C THR A 77 -1.15 3.26 -19.38
N MET A 78 0.09 3.71 -19.64
CA MET A 78 0.55 4.10 -20.97
C MET A 78 0.54 2.91 -21.93
N GLU A 79 1.04 1.73 -21.50
CA GLU A 79 0.97 0.48 -22.28
C GLU A 79 -0.48 0.08 -22.60
N GLY A 80 -1.40 0.22 -21.62
CA GLY A 80 -2.83 0.00 -21.83
C GLY A 80 -3.45 0.97 -22.85
N ILE A 81 -3.07 2.25 -22.80
CA ILE A 81 -3.49 3.27 -23.76
C ILE A 81 -2.95 2.96 -25.16
N ASP A 82 -1.69 2.57 -25.28
CA ASP A 82 -1.09 2.28 -26.57
C ASP A 82 -1.72 1.04 -27.22
N ARG A 83 -2.06 0.03 -26.41
CA ARG A 83 -2.87 -1.10 -26.87
C ARG A 83 -4.26 -0.66 -27.36
N LEU A 84 -4.93 0.25 -26.66
CA LEU A 84 -6.22 0.81 -27.09
C LEU A 84 -6.08 1.60 -28.41
N LYS A 85 -5.03 2.41 -28.55
CA LYS A 85 -4.75 3.14 -29.81
C LYS A 85 -4.53 2.19 -30.97
N ALA A 86 -3.74 1.12 -30.79
CA ALA A 86 -3.52 0.11 -31.84
C ALA A 86 -4.84 -0.56 -32.28
N MET A 87 -5.74 -0.84 -31.33
CA MET A 87 -7.09 -1.36 -31.64
C MET A 87 -7.95 -0.35 -32.42
N LEU A 88 -7.90 0.93 -32.07
CA LEU A 88 -8.68 1.98 -32.73
C LEU A 88 -8.13 2.38 -34.11
N GLN A 89 -6.82 2.30 -34.31
CA GLN A 89 -6.15 2.59 -35.59
C GLN A 89 -6.32 1.46 -36.62
N GLY A 90 -6.92 0.32 -36.22
CA GLY A 90 -7.24 -0.77 -37.14
C GLY A 90 -6.07 -1.70 -37.44
N ASP A 91 -4.98 -1.63 -36.66
CA ASP A 91 -3.81 -2.51 -36.82
C ASP A 91 -4.07 -3.96 -36.40
N PHE A 92 -5.29 -4.28 -35.91
CA PHE A 92 -5.80 -5.65 -35.86
C PHE A 92 -6.43 -6.05 -37.21
N ASN A 93 -5.60 -6.12 -38.24
CA ASN A 93 -5.88 -6.87 -39.47
C ASN A 93 -4.59 -7.58 -39.94
N HIS A 94 -4.03 -8.48 -39.12
CA HIS A 94 -3.75 -9.87 -39.50
C HIS A 94 -3.13 -10.70 -38.37
#